data_AF-A0A8J7KT03-F1
#
_entry.id   AF-A0A8J7KT03-F1
#
_cell.length_a   1.000
_cell.length_b   1.000
_cell.length_c   1.000
_cell.angle_alpha   90.00
_cell.angle_beta   90.00
_cell.angle_gamma   90.00
#
_symmetry.space_group_name_H-M   'P 1'
#
loop_
_entity.id
_entity.type
_entity.pdbx_description
1 polymer ?
#
loop_
_entity_poly.entity_id
_entity_poly.type
_entity_poly.pdbx_seq_one_letter_code
_entity_poly.pdbx_strand_id
1 'polypeptide(L)' 'MCQLPINNPELMKPINRLMRSGINVVEYHAKFRRPVIVVDRPFIAWERSAVDITETLNGVQRNVKMTVWRGMHVIWR' A
#
# COMPACT_ATOMS: atom_id res chain seq x y z
N MET A 1 -11.79 -11.24 5.51
CA MET A 1 -10.42 -11.76 5.37
C MET A 1 -10.01 -11.57 3.91
N CYS A 2 -9.09 -10.63 3.63
CA CYS A 2 -8.61 -10.41 2.27
C CYS A 2 -7.75 -11.62 1.83
N GLN A 3 -8.30 -12.49 0.98
CA GLN A 3 -7.54 -13.56 0.33
C GLN A 3 -6.76 -12.96 -0.84
N LEU A 4 -5.59 -12.39 -0.56
CA LEU A 4 -4.62 -12.11 -1.61
C LEU A 4 -3.70 -13.35 -1.72
N PRO A 5 -3.58 -13.99 -2.90
CA PRO A 5 -2.63 -15.08 -3.10
C PRO A 5 -1.21 -14.49 -3.21
N ILE A 6 -0.68 -13.94 -2.12
CA ILE A 6 0.68 -13.41 -2.07
C ILE A 6 1.59 -14.56 -1.67
N ASN A 7 1.94 -15.38 -2.66
CA ASN A 7 2.87 -16.50 -2.46
C ASN A 7 4.35 -16.05 -2.46
N ASN A 8 4.63 -14.76 -2.22
CA ASN A 8 5.98 -14.21 -2.10
C ASN A 8 6.34 -13.97 -0.62
N PRO A 9 7.25 -14.76 -0.02
CA PRO A 9 7.64 -14.64 1.39
C PRO A 9 8.19 -13.27 1.79
N GLU A 10 8.83 -12.56 0.85
CA GLU A 10 9.41 -11.24 1.12
C GLU A 10 8.33 -10.17 1.30
N LEU A 11 7.18 -10.33 0.64
CA LEU A 11 6.02 -9.43 0.70
C LEU A 11 5.08 -9.78 1.86
N MET A 12 5.01 -11.06 2.22
CA MET A 12 4.22 -11.51 3.38
C MET A 12 4.71 -10.91 4.71
N LYS A 13 6.02 -10.71 4.87
CA LYS A 13 6.59 -10.11 6.10
C LYS A 13 6.07 -8.67 6.34
N PRO A 14 6.17 -7.72 5.39
CA PRO A 14 5.59 -6.39 5.50
C PRO A 14 4.08 -6.41 5.75
N ILE A 15 3.32 -7.24 5.01
CA ILE A 15 1.86 -7.30 5.13
C ILE A 15 1.45 -7.81 6.51
N ASN A 16 2.09 -8.87 7.00
CA ASN A 16 1.86 -9.35 8.36
C ASN A 16 2.16 -8.28 9.41
N ARG A 17 3.15 -7.40 9.18
CA ARG A 17 3.43 -6.27 10.08
C ARG A 17 2.31 -5.24 10.06
N LEU A 18 1.76 -4.92 8.90
CA LEU A 18 0.60 -4.02 8.77
C LEU A 18 -0.60 -4.58 9.54
N MET A 19 -0.92 -5.86 9.30
CA MET A 19 -2.02 -6.54 9.99
C MET A 19 -1.83 -6.56 11.51
N ARG A 20 -0.61 -6.81 12.00
CA ARG A 20 -0.29 -6.77 13.44
C ARG A 20 -0.43 -5.39 14.06
N SER A 21 -0.21 -4.33 13.29
CA SER A 21 -0.48 -2.95 13.72
C SER A 21 -1.95 -2.53 13.55
N GLY A 22 -2.82 -3.45 13.12
CA GLY A 22 -4.22 -3.16 12.84
C GLY A 22 -4.43 -2.24 11.63
N ILE A 23 -3.50 -2.27 10.67
CA ILE A 23 -3.66 -1.60 9.37
C ILE A 23 -4.08 -2.67 8.38
N ASN A 24 -5.23 -2.46 7.74
CA ASN A 24 -5.77 -3.42 6.79
C ASN A 24 -5.25 -3.12 5.39
N VAL A 25 -4.81 -4.18 4.70
CA VAL A 25 -4.51 -4.10 3.27
C VAL A 25 -5.82 -4.28 2.50
N VAL A 26 -6.22 -3.25 1.78
CA VAL A 26 -7.45 -3.20 0.99
C VAL A 26 -7.20 -3.75 -0.41
N GLU A 27 -6.10 -3.32 -1.04
CA GLU A 27 -5.73 -3.76 -2.39
C GLU A 27 -4.22 -3.98 -2.51
N TYR A 28 -3.84 -4.83 -3.46
CA TYR A 28 -2.46 -5.14 -3.76
C TYR A 28 -2.24 -5.34 -5.25
N HIS A 29 -1.25 -4.64 -5.80
CA HIS A 29 -0.90 -4.66 -7.21
C HIS A 29 0.57 -5.07 -7.39
N ALA A 30 0.78 -6.35 -7.71
CA ALA A 30 2.12 -6.95 -7.89
C ALA A 30 2.77 -6.66 -9.26
N LYS A 31 1.98 -6.23 -10.24
CA LYS A 31 2.40 -6.16 -11.66
C LYS A 31 3.43 -5.06 -11.93
N PHE A 32 3.61 -4.15 -10.98
CA PHE A 32 4.54 -3.03 -11.09
C PHE A 32 5.94 -3.43 -10.61
N ARG A 33 6.98 -2.78 -11.15
CA ARG A 33 8.38 -2.96 -10.71
C ARG A 33 8.55 -2.76 -9.20
N ARG A 34 7.75 -1.86 -8.61
CA ARG A 34 7.56 -1.75 -7.16
C ARG A 34 6.09 -2.09 -6.88
N PRO A 35 5.80 -3.11 -6.07
CA PRO A 35 4.43 -3.44 -5.74
C PRO A 35 3.72 -2.25 -5.09
N VAL A 36 2.44 -2.08 -5.41
CA VAL A 36 1.58 -1.05 -4.81
C VAL A 36 0.66 -1.73 -3.82
N ILE A 37 0.56 -1.17 -2.61
CA ILE A 37 -0.35 -1.60 -1.57
C ILE A 37 -1.26 -0.44 -1.23
N VAL A 38 -2.57 -0.69 -1.23
CA VAL A 38 -3.56 0.25 -0.70
C VAL A 38 -3.95 -0.20 0.69
N VAL A 39 -3.85 0.71 1.65
CA VAL A 39 -4.24 0.47 3.05
C VAL A 39 -5.38 1.39 3.47
N ASP A 40 -6.12 0.98 4.50
CA ASP A 40 -7.23 1.75 5.07
C ASP A 40 -6.78 2.98 5.86
N ARG A 41 -5.57 2.93 6.44
CA ARG A 41 -4.99 4.06 7.18
C ARG A 41 -3.46 4.03 7.15
N PRO A 42 -2.81 5.20 7.21
CA PRO A 42 -1.36 5.27 7.28
C PRO A 42 -0.83 4.96 8.69
N PHE A 43 0.46 4.60 8.78
CA PHE A 43 1.19 4.88 10.00
C PHE A 43 1.42 6.38 10.15
N ILE A 44 1.34 6.90 11.38
CA ILE A 44 1.66 8.29 11.70
C ILE A 44 3.04 8.69 11.17
N ALA A 45 4.02 7.77 11.22
CA ALA A 45 5.37 8.02 10.71
C ALA A 45 5.43 8.22 9.19
N TRP A 46 4.49 7.65 8.42
CA TRP A 46 4.45 7.77 6.97
C TRP A 46 3.98 9.14 6.49
N GLU A 47 3.16 9.84 7.27
CA GLU A 47 2.66 11.16 6.87
C GLU A 47 3.78 12.17 6.64
N ARG A 48 4.90 12.03 7.37
CA ARG A 48 6.07 12.91 7.24
C ARG A 48 6.85 12.72 5.94
N SER A 49 6.77 11.52 5.35
CA SER A 49 7.44 11.16 4.09
C SER A 49 6.44 10.88 2.97
N ALA A 50 5.19 11.32 3.16
CA ALA A 50 4.15 11.17 2.17
C ALA A 50 4.35 12.21 1.06
N VAL A 51 4.15 11.78 -0.17
CA VAL A 51 4.05 12.65 -1.34
C VAL A 51 2.63 12.56 -1.89
N ASP A 52 2.08 13.69 -2.31
CA ASP A 52 0.82 13.71 -3.03
C ASP A 52 1.09 13.30 -4.49
N ILE A 53 0.37 12.29 -4.96
CA ILE A 53 0.44 11.81 -6.33
C ILE A 53 -0.95 11.83 -6.96
N THR A 54 -1.01 11.97 -8.28
CA THR A 54 -2.25 11.78 -9.02
C THR A 54 -2.34 10.32 -9.49
N GLU A 55 -3.27 9.57 -8.92
CA GLU A 55 -3.63 8.23 -9.38
C GLU A 55 -4.71 8.34 -10.46
N THR A 56 -4.59 7.53 -11.51
CA THR A 56 -5.66 7.34 -12.50
C THR A 56 -6.19 5.93 -12.35
N LEU A 57 -7.40 5.79 -11.81
CA LEU A 57 -8.08 4.51 -11.65
C LEU A 57 -9.37 4.52 -12.48
N ASN A 58 -9.51 3.58 -13.41
CA ASN A 58 -10.66 3.48 -14.33
C ASN A 58 -10.97 4.79 -15.07
N GLY A 59 -9.94 5.55 -15.47
CA GLY A 59 -10.10 6.84 -16.16
C GLY A 59 -10.43 8.02 -15.26
N VAL A 60 -10.60 7.82 -13.95
CA VAL A 60 -10.82 8.89 -12.98
C VAL A 60 -9.50 9.27 -12.33
N GLN A 61 -9.12 10.55 -12.42
CA GLN A 61 -7.96 11.09 -11.73
C GLN A 61 -8.31 11.50 -10.31
N ARG A 62 -7.47 11.11 -9.34
CA ARG A 62 -7.61 11.46 -7.93
C ARG A 62 -6.24 11.74 -7.31
N ASN A 63 -6.18 12.71 -6.42
CA ASN A 63 -4.98 12.93 -5.62
C ASN A 63 -5.01 12.00 -4.41
N VAL A 64 -3.93 11.24 -4.23
CA VAL A 64 -3.75 10.29 -3.13
C VAL A 64 -2.39 10.52 -2.49
N LYS A 65 -2.28 10.21 -1.21
CA LYS A 65 -0.99 10.22 -0.51
C LYS A 65 -0.28 8.89 -0.73
N MET A 66 1.00 8.97 -1.04
CA MET A 66 1.85 7.81 -1.26
C MET A 66 3.13 7.93 -0.43
N THR A 67 3.62 6.81 0.11
CA THR A 67 4.98 6.72 0.62
C THR A 67 5.67 5.46 0.12
N VAL A 68 7.01 5.45 0.15
CA VAL A 68 7.78 4.24 -0.14
C VAL A 68 8.11 3.56 1.18
N TRP A 69 7.64 2.33 1.35
CA TRP A 69 7.92 1.54 2.55
C TRP A 69 8.34 0.12 2.18
N ARG A 70 9.52 -0.30 2.66
CA ARG A 70 10.07 -1.65 2.45
C ARG A 70 10.05 -2.09 0.98
N GLY A 71 10.38 -1.17 0.07
CA GLY A 71 10.44 -1.43 -1.37
C GLY A 71 9.09 -1.34 -2.11
N MET A 72 8.00 -1.05 -1.41
CA MET A 72 6.64 -0.99 -1.97
C MET A 72 6.14 0.45 -1.94
N HIS A 73 5.27 0.80 -2.89
CA HIS A 73 4.47 2.01 -2.80
C HIS A 73 3.27 1.72 -1.92
N VAL A 74 3.08 2.53 -0.89
CA VAL A 74 1.93 2.43 -0.01
C VAL A 74 1.08 3.66 -0.20
N ILE A 75 -0.19 3.43 -0.54
CA ILE A 75 -1.21 4.45 -0.75
C ILE A 75 -2.28 4.27 0.32
N TRP A 76 -2.82 5.36 0.85
CA TRP A 76 -3.95 5.32 1.77
C TRP A 76 -5.02 6.32 1.37
N ARG A 77 -6.28 5.93 1.62
CA ARG A 77 -7.49 6.70 1.34
C ARG A 77 -8.57 6.38 2.37
#